data_AF-A0A3P6CQJ7-F1
#
_entry.id   AF-A0A3P6CQJ7-F1
#
_cell.length_a   1.000
_cell.length_b   1.000
_cell.length_c   1.000
_cell.angle_alpha   90.00
_cell.angle_beta   90.00
_cell.angle_gamma   90.00
#
_symmetry.space_group_name_H-M   'P 1'
#
loop_
_entity.id
_entity.type
_entity.pdbx_description
1 polymer ?
#
loop_
_entity_poly.entity_id
_entity_poly.type
_entity_poly.pdbx_seq_one_letter_code
_entity_poly.pdbx_strand_id
1 'polypeptide(L)'
;MAALSSSATIFYTPSLTPFTGQRTFPSPTRIHSSPRILRGTHSLRNRELHRFSQNATAGGRFNSFSCNCLSAVSTTTLDYEFTDSGKEVELRLRLKTGETLSPKDISVDADGTSLAVKEKRNGLLITLLETNQLFEKIMPSETIWYIDEDQLVVNMKKVDGELKWPDVVESWESLTAGMMQLLKGASIYVVGDSTEINQKVCRELAVGLGYSPLDSMELLESFSKQTIDSWILAEGVDSVAEAESSVLESLSSHVRTVVSTLGGKHGAAGRADKWRHLYSGFTVWVSQTEATDEESAKEEARRNKQEREIGYSNADVVVKLQGWDPTHAKSVAQASLSALKQLIISDKGLPGKKSLYIRLGCRGDWPNIKPPGWDPSSDTGAHPSFS
;
A
#
# COMPACT_ATOMS: atom_id res chain seq x y z
N MET A 1 -13.92 -8.65 -32.19
CA MET A 1 -13.12 -9.32 -31.14
C MET A 1 -11.79 -8.58 -31.02
N ALA A 2 -11.76 -7.51 -30.23
CA ALA A 2 -10.55 -6.77 -29.90
C ALA A 2 -10.41 -6.81 -28.38
N ALA A 3 -9.24 -7.24 -27.89
CA ALA A 3 -8.93 -7.36 -26.48
C ALA A 3 -8.84 -5.96 -25.86
N LEU A 4 -9.68 -5.69 -24.86
CA LEU A 4 -9.65 -4.47 -24.07
C LEU A 4 -8.57 -4.60 -22.99
N SER A 5 -7.65 -3.65 -22.98
CA SER A 5 -6.52 -3.54 -22.05
C SER A 5 -7.03 -3.10 -20.67
N SER A 6 -6.99 -3.98 -19.67
CA SER A 6 -7.44 -3.68 -18.31
C SER A 6 -6.35 -3.03 -17.45
N SER A 7 -6.80 -2.11 -16.62
CA SER A 7 -6.01 -1.11 -15.91
C SER A 7 -6.20 -1.26 -14.40
N ALA A 8 -5.12 -1.22 -13.62
CA ALA A 8 -5.18 -1.14 -12.16
C ALA A 8 -4.93 0.30 -11.73
N THR A 9 -5.89 0.93 -11.07
CA THR A 9 -5.87 2.38 -10.77
C THR A 9 -5.79 2.65 -9.27
N ILE A 10 -4.95 3.60 -8.90
CA ILE A 10 -4.42 3.88 -7.55
C ILE A 10 -5.17 5.03 -6.89
N PHE A 11 -5.75 4.85 -5.69
CA PHE A 11 -6.36 5.99 -4.96
C PHE A 11 -5.95 6.12 -3.49
N TYR A 12 -5.72 7.39 -3.10
CA TYR A 12 -5.50 7.87 -1.75
C TYR A 12 -6.53 8.96 -1.38
N THR A 13 -7.11 8.88 -0.19
CA THR A 13 -7.83 9.99 0.48
C THR A 13 -7.46 10.05 1.96
N PRO A 14 -6.93 11.17 2.50
CA PRO A 14 -6.71 11.33 3.93
C PRO A 14 -8.06 11.42 4.64
N SER A 15 -8.38 10.47 5.51
CA SER A 15 -9.47 10.61 6.48
C SER A 15 -8.88 10.76 7.88
N LEU A 16 -8.52 12.00 8.25
CA LEU A 16 -8.31 12.40 9.64
C LEU A 16 -9.45 13.31 10.08
N THR A 17 -10.67 12.78 10.17
CA THR A 17 -11.72 13.38 11.01
C THR A 17 -12.44 12.30 11.83
N PRO A 18 -12.50 12.43 13.16
CA PRO A 18 -13.20 11.48 14.01
C PRO A 18 -14.72 11.63 13.92
N PHE A 19 -15.42 10.51 13.97
CA PHE A 19 -16.86 10.49 14.11
C PHE A 19 -17.25 10.40 15.59
N THR A 20 -18.06 11.36 16.01
CA THR A 20 -18.89 11.30 17.22
C THR A 20 -20.28 10.85 16.76
N GLY A 21 -20.68 9.63 17.05
CA GLY A 21 -22.06 9.20 16.82
C GLY A 21 -22.33 7.83 17.39
N GLN A 22 -23.17 7.83 18.41
CA GLN A 22 -23.62 6.68 19.16
C GLN A 22 -24.44 5.74 18.26
N ARG A 23 -24.11 4.45 18.27
CA ARG A 23 -25.10 3.39 18.16
C ARG A 23 -24.88 2.42 19.31
N THR A 24 -25.96 2.19 20.05
CA THR A 24 -26.05 1.32 21.21
C THR A 24 -25.81 -0.13 20.82
N PHE A 25 -24.81 -0.76 21.44
CA PHE A 25 -24.55 -2.20 21.32
C PHE A 25 -25.33 -2.97 22.40
N PRO A 26 -25.92 -4.14 22.10
CA PRO A 26 -26.35 -5.07 23.12
C PRO A 26 -25.15 -5.89 23.65
N SER A 27 -25.10 -6.06 24.96
CA SER A 27 -24.05 -6.77 25.70
C SER A 27 -23.97 -8.27 25.36
N PRO A 28 -22.78 -8.85 25.13
CA PRO A 28 -22.63 -10.30 25.07
C PRO A 28 -22.49 -10.91 26.48
N THR A 29 -23.26 -11.96 26.71
CA THR A 29 -23.33 -12.77 27.92
C THR A 29 -22.00 -13.48 28.19
N ARG A 30 -21.42 -13.29 29.40
CA ARG A 30 -20.22 -14.01 29.86
C ARG A 30 -20.50 -15.51 29.99
N ILE A 31 -19.73 -16.33 29.28
CA ILE A 31 -19.51 -17.73 29.66
C ILE A 31 -18.18 -17.78 30.41
N HIS A 32 -18.28 -18.03 31.72
CA HIS A 32 -17.15 -18.29 32.59
C HIS A 32 -16.52 -19.64 32.25
N SER A 33 -15.22 -19.65 31.95
CA SER A 33 -14.39 -20.82 32.23
C SER A 33 -12.95 -20.43 32.53
N SER A 34 -12.44 -21.01 33.60
CA SER A 34 -11.07 -21.03 34.12
C SER A 34 -10.96 -22.33 34.90
N PRO A 35 -9.77 -22.84 35.27
CA PRO A 35 -8.41 -22.54 34.79
C PRO A 35 -7.59 -23.82 34.50
N ARG A 36 -6.37 -23.70 33.94
CA ARG A 36 -5.20 -24.42 34.51
C ARG A 36 -3.86 -23.91 34.00
N ILE A 37 -3.03 -23.57 34.98
CA ILE A 37 -1.59 -23.30 34.93
C ILE A 37 -0.87 -24.62 34.64
N LEU A 38 0.08 -24.60 33.70
CA LEU A 38 1.15 -25.60 33.64
C LEU A 38 2.47 -24.93 33.24
N ARG A 39 3.40 -24.94 34.19
CA ARG A 39 4.83 -24.69 34.00
C ARG A 39 5.40 -25.77 33.08
N GLY A 40 6.23 -25.34 32.11
CA GLY A 40 7.12 -26.21 31.35
C GLY A 40 8.33 -25.41 30.88
N THR A 41 9.51 -25.84 31.31
CA THR A 41 10.82 -25.20 31.15
C THR A 41 11.63 -25.79 29.98
N HIS A 42 12.53 -24.98 29.40
CA HIS A 42 13.64 -25.31 28.47
C HIS A 42 13.20 -25.73 27.04
N SER A 43 13.90 -25.43 25.94
CA SER A 43 15.32 -25.16 25.71
C SER A 43 15.51 -24.34 24.42
N LEU A 44 16.49 -23.44 24.45
CA LEU A 44 17.11 -22.78 23.30
C LEU A 44 17.66 -23.81 22.31
N ARG A 45 17.52 -23.55 21.00
CA ARG A 45 18.43 -24.09 19.99
C ARG A 45 18.66 -23.05 18.90
N ASN A 46 19.77 -22.33 19.05
CA ASN A 46 20.41 -21.55 18.00
C ASN A 46 20.65 -22.44 16.77
N ARG A 47 20.30 -21.93 15.60
CA ARG A 47 20.90 -22.34 14.34
C ARG A 47 21.42 -21.11 13.62
N GLU A 48 22.71 -20.89 13.80
CA GLU A 48 23.54 -20.05 12.95
C GLU A 48 23.49 -20.60 11.52
N LEU A 49 23.28 -19.73 10.53
CA LEU A 49 23.59 -20.02 9.15
C LEU A 49 24.48 -18.91 8.61
N HIS A 50 25.60 -19.36 8.06
CA HIS A 50 26.78 -18.61 7.73
C HIS A 50 26.55 -17.57 6.63
N ARG A 51 27.12 -16.40 6.91
CA ARG A 51 27.45 -15.30 6.01
C ARG A 51 28.41 -15.82 4.93
N PHE A 52 27.97 -15.84 3.67
CA PHE A 52 28.87 -15.88 2.51
C PHE A 52 28.96 -14.48 1.89
N SER A 53 30.14 -13.89 2.05
CA SER A 53 30.59 -12.70 1.35
C SER A 53 31.15 -13.12 0.00
N GLN A 54 30.66 -12.52 -1.08
CA GLN A 54 31.40 -12.45 -2.34
C GLN A 54 31.32 -11.02 -2.87
N ASN A 55 32.49 -10.40 -2.97
CA ASN A 55 32.73 -9.18 -3.70
C ASN A 55 32.49 -9.42 -5.19
N ALA A 56 31.68 -8.58 -5.83
CA ALA A 56 31.68 -8.43 -7.27
C ALA A 56 31.66 -6.94 -7.61
N THR A 57 32.66 -6.57 -8.40
CA THR A 57 33.02 -5.25 -8.91
C THR A 57 31.94 -4.63 -9.78
N ALA A 58 31.91 -3.29 -9.73
CA ALA A 58 31.01 -2.40 -10.46
C ALA A 58 31.00 -2.67 -11.97
N GLY A 59 29.79 -2.81 -12.51
CA GLY A 59 29.48 -2.68 -13.92
C GLY A 59 28.07 -2.11 -14.01
N GLY A 60 27.95 -0.83 -14.37
CA GLY A 60 26.66 -0.15 -14.54
C GLY A 60 25.80 -0.90 -15.56
N ARG A 61 24.63 -1.38 -15.13
CA ARG A 61 23.63 -2.00 -15.99
C ARG A 61 22.65 -0.91 -16.43
N PHE A 62 22.57 -0.68 -17.74
CA PHE A 62 21.50 0.10 -18.35
C PHE A 62 20.18 -0.66 -18.17
N ASN A 63 19.24 -0.06 -17.47
CA ASN A 63 17.90 -0.61 -17.28
C ASN A 63 17.03 -0.23 -18.48
N SER A 64 16.94 -1.10 -19.49
CA SER A 64 15.93 -0.98 -20.54
C SER A 64 14.66 -1.69 -20.09
N PHE A 65 13.60 -0.95 -19.77
CA PHE A 65 12.30 -1.55 -19.49
C PHE A 65 11.17 -0.85 -20.25
N SER A 66 10.34 -1.69 -20.87
CA SER A 66 9.08 -1.31 -21.49
C SER A 66 7.96 -1.65 -20.51
N CYS A 67 7.30 -0.62 -19.95
CA CYS A 67 6.11 -0.80 -19.12
C CYS A 67 4.98 0.11 -19.64
N ASN A 68 3.89 -0.52 -20.08
CA ASN A 68 2.61 0.15 -20.32
C ASN A 68 1.94 0.40 -18.97
N CYS A 69 1.97 1.66 -18.48
CA CYS A 69 1.11 2.13 -17.41
C CYS A 69 0.50 3.50 -17.81
N LEU A 70 -0.72 3.45 -18.32
CA LEU A 70 -1.82 4.41 -18.21
C LEU A 70 -1.52 5.86 -17.79
N SER A 71 -1.13 6.67 -18.76
CA SER A 71 -1.89 7.80 -19.31
C SER A 71 -1.29 8.01 -20.71
N ALA A 72 -2.06 8.38 -21.73
CA ALA A 72 -1.62 8.35 -23.12
C ALA A 72 -0.25 9.05 -23.35
N VAL A 73 0.84 8.28 -23.43
CA VAL A 73 2.19 8.79 -23.75
C VAL A 73 2.92 7.78 -24.64
N SER A 74 3.53 8.32 -25.70
CA SER A 74 4.29 7.59 -26.71
C SER A 74 5.34 6.66 -26.10
N THR A 75 5.40 5.45 -26.65
CA THR A 75 6.43 4.45 -26.46
C THR A 75 7.78 4.94 -27.01
N THR A 76 8.54 5.66 -26.21
CA THR A 76 9.99 5.74 -26.37
C THR A 76 10.63 5.16 -25.11
N THR A 77 11.28 4.00 -25.24
CA THR A 77 12.23 3.48 -24.26
C THR A 77 13.28 4.55 -24.01
N LEU A 78 13.26 5.14 -22.82
CA LEU A 78 14.17 6.20 -22.41
C LEU A 78 15.39 5.58 -21.76
N ASP A 79 16.55 5.70 -22.42
CA ASP A 79 17.83 5.43 -21.79
C ASP A 79 18.11 6.57 -20.80
N TYR A 80 17.82 6.32 -19.52
CA TYR A 80 18.14 7.24 -18.42
C TYR A 80 18.95 6.55 -17.33
N GLU A 81 19.71 7.34 -16.59
CA GLU A 81 20.39 6.92 -15.37
C GLU A 81 19.87 7.76 -14.20
N PHE A 82 19.59 7.11 -13.08
CA PHE A 82 19.12 7.75 -11.87
C PHE A 82 20.06 7.43 -10.71
N THR A 83 20.45 8.48 -9.97
CA THR A 83 21.30 8.33 -8.80
C THR A 83 20.77 9.14 -7.63
N ASP A 84 20.94 8.58 -6.43
CA ASP A 84 20.53 9.20 -5.17
C ASP A 84 21.77 9.44 -4.31
N SER A 85 22.07 10.72 -4.05
CA SER A 85 23.19 11.18 -3.21
C SER A 85 22.73 11.59 -1.80
N GLY A 86 21.52 11.19 -1.39
CA GLY A 86 20.92 11.47 -0.10
C GLY A 86 19.99 12.67 -0.19
N LYS A 87 20.53 13.89 -0.05
CA LYS A 87 19.73 15.13 -0.10
C LYS A 87 19.34 15.55 -1.52
N GLU A 88 20.04 15.04 -2.51
CA GLU A 88 19.84 15.35 -3.92
C GLU A 88 19.67 14.05 -4.70
N VAL A 89 18.93 14.13 -5.78
CA VAL A 89 18.80 13.06 -6.77
C VAL A 89 19.15 13.62 -8.14
N GLU A 90 19.85 12.83 -8.93
CA GLU A 90 20.31 13.21 -10.25
C GLU A 90 19.76 12.24 -11.28
N LEU A 91 19.09 12.80 -12.28
CA LEU A 91 18.56 12.12 -13.44
C LEU A 91 19.37 12.54 -14.66
N ARG A 92 19.98 11.58 -15.35
CA ARG A 92 20.66 11.78 -16.63
C ARG A 92 19.83 11.16 -17.75
N LEU A 93 19.45 11.95 -18.74
CA LEU A 93 18.68 11.52 -19.91
C LEU A 93 19.57 11.60 -21.15
N ARG A 94 19.71 10.51 -21.90
CA ARG A 94 20.45 10.55 -23.17
C ARG A 94 19.64 11.26 -24.24
N LEU A 95 20.24 12.28 -24.85
CA LEU A 95 19.65 13.00 -25.97
C LEU A 95 20.08 12.31 -27.27
N LYS A 96 19.14 12.13 -28.23
CA LYS A 96 19.47 11.46 -29.49
C LYS A 96 20.34 12.38 -30.36
N THR A 97 21.57 11.93 -30.60
CA THR A 97 22.62 12.64 -31.34
C THR A 97 22.24 12.80 -32.82
N GLY A 98 22.19 14.04 -33.33
CA GLY A 98 21.95 14.29 -34.76
C GLY A 98 21.86 15.77 -35.15
N GLU A 99 21.43 16.65 -34.24
CA GLU A 99 21.33 18.09 -34.47
C GLU A 99 21.83 18.83 -33.23
N THR A 100 22.44 20.01 -33.40
CA THR A 100 22.94 20.85 -32.31
C THR A 100 21.80 21.27 -31.38
N LEU A 101 21.64 20.56 -30.27
CA LEU A 101 20.64 20.84 -29.24
C LEU A 101 20.95 22.18 -28.57
N SER A 102 20.01 23.12 -28.68
CA SER A 102 20.06 24.38 -27.96
C SER A 102 19.33 24.23 -26.63
N PRO A 103 19.85 24.79 -25.51
CA PRO A 103 19.12 24.82 -24.24
C PRO A 103 17.72 25.44 -24.35
N LYS A 104 17.46 26.28 -25.36
CA LYS A 104 16.15 26.90 -25.61
C LYS A 104 15.09 25.91 -26.07
N ASP A 105 15.50 24.74 -26.54
CA ASP A 105 14.62 23.69 -27.02
C ASP A 105 14.28 22.67 -25.92
N ILE A 106 14.88 22.79 -24.74
CA ILE A 106 14.59 21.94 -23.59
C ILE A 106 13.66 22.67 -22.62
N SER A 107 12.62 21.97 -22.17
CA SER A 107 11.78 22.41 -21.06
C SER A 107 11.78 21.33 -19.97
N VAL A 108 12.20 21.72 -18.77
CA VAL A 108 12.10 20.91 -17.55
C VAL A 108 11.12 21.60 -16.63
N ASP A 109 10.03 20.92 -16.30
CA ASP A 109 9.00 21.39 -15.38
C ASP A 109 8.92 20.44 -14.18
N ALA A 110 8.95 21.01 -12.98
CA ALA A 110 8.96 20.28 -11.72
C ALA A 110 8.01 20.97 -10.74
N ASP A 111 6.98 20.27 -10.27
CA ASP A 111 5.95 20.85 -9.38
C ASP A 111 6.11 20.44 -7.90
N GLY A 112 7.16 19.67 -7.61
CA GLY A 112 7.45 19.15 -6.28
C GLY A 112 7.12 17.67 -6.15
N THR A 113 6.12 17.17 -6.85
CA THR A 113 5.72 15.75 -6.86
C THR A 113 5.76 15.13 -8.25
N SER A 114 5.90 15.94 -9.29
CA SER A 114 6.01 15.54 -10.67
C SER A 114 7.26 16.13 -11.31
N LEU A 115 7.67 15.51 -12.40
CA LEU A 115 8.73 15.96 -13.28
C LEU A 115 8.33 15.69 -14.72
N ALA A 116 8.32 16.74 -15.54
CA ALA A 116 8.10 16.65 -16.98
C ALA A 116 9.30 17.25 -17.71
N VAL A 117 9.96 16.44 -18.53
CA VAL A 117 11.08 16.81 -19.38
C VAL A 117 10.63 16.67 -20.82
N LYS A 118 10.72 17.77 -21.58
CA LYS A 118 10.31 17.81 -22.99
C LYS A 118 11.39 18.50 -23.82
N GLU A 119 11.53 18.03 -25.06
CA GLU A 119 12.47 18.54 -26.05
C GLU A 119 11.69 18.99 -27.28
N LYS A 120 11.98 20.19 -27.77
CA LYS A 120 11.44 20.71 -29.01
C LYS A 120 12.37 20.33 -30.17
N ARG A 121 11.89 19.46 -31.05
CA ARG A 121 12.62 19.03 -32.26
C ARG A 121 11.81 19.33 -33.50
N ASN A 122 12.38 20.06 -34.45
CA ASN A 122 11.72 20.43 -35.71
C ASN A 122 10.32 21.07 -35.52
N GLY A 123 10.16 21.87 -34.47
CA GLY A 123 8.90 22.52 -34.12
C GLY A 123 7.89 21.63 -33.37
N LEU A 124 8.15 20.34 -33.23
CA LEU A 124 7.35 19.39 -32.45
C LEU A 124 7.89 19.26 -31.03
N LEU A 125 7.00 19.20 -30.03
CA LEU A 125 7.36 18.96 -28.64
C LEU A 125 7.33 17.45 -28.36
N ILE A 126 8.47 16.88 -27.99
CA ILE A 126 8.67 15.47 -27.68
C ILE A 126 8.84 15.33 -26.17
N THR A 127 8.00 14.53 -25.51
CA THR A 127 8.18 14.21 -24.09
C THR A 127 9.32 13.22 -23.92
N LEU A 128 10.38 13.63 -23.21
CA LEU A 128 11.52 12.80 -22.85
C LEU A 128 11.36 12.11 -21.51
N LEU A 129 10.58 12.63 -20.57
CA LEU A 129 10.21 11.92 -19.36
C LEU A 129 8.99 12.64 -18.79
N GLU A 130 8.00 11.89 -18.33
CA GLU A 130 6.88 12.46 -17.61
C GLU A 130 6.53 11.50 -16.48
N THR A 131 6.70 11.97 -15.25
CA THR A 131 6.30 11.25 -14.05
C THR A 131 5.45 12.18 -13.20
N ASN A 132 4.20 11.78 -12.96
CA ASN A 132 3.26 12.54 -12.15
C ASN A 132 3.40 12.22 -10.65
N GLN A 133 4.20 11.22 -10.30
CA GLN A 133 4.36 10.74 -8.93
C GLN A 133 5.81 10.33 -8.69
N LEU A 134 6.62 11.29 -8.28
CA LEU A 134 7.96 11.06 -7.75
C LEU A 134 7.90 10.24 -6.45
N PHE A 135 9.02 9.60 -6.10
CA PHE A 135 9.07 8.76 -4.91
C PHE A 135 8.77 9.54 -3.61
N GLU A 136 9.19 10.81 -3.53
CA GLU A 136 8.80 11.81 -2.52
C GLU A 136 8.80 13.20 -3.16
N LYS A 137 8.62 14.23 -2.35
CA LYS A 137 8.68 15.64 -2.69
C LYS A 137 10.11 16.11 -2.90
N ILE A 138 10.28 16.89 -3.96
CA ILE A 138 11.46 17.70 -4.24
C ILE A 138 11.16 19.17 -3.94
N MET A 139 12.19 20.00 -3.89
CA MET A 139 12.10 21.46 -3.86
C MET A 139 12.23 22.02 -5.28
N PRO A 140 11.14 22.42 -5.94
CA PRO A 140 11.18 22.90 -7.33
C PRO A 140 12.13 24.07 -7.54
N SER A 141 12.17 25.01 -6.59
CA SER A 141 13.06 26.17 -6.63
C SER A 141 14.55 25.84 -6.58
N GLU A 142 14.89 24.62 -6.16
CA GLU A 142 16.26 24.11 -6.08
C GLU A 142 16.50 22.99 -7.11
N THR A 143 15.61 22.84 -8.09
CA THR A 143 15.82 21.95 -9.22
C THR A 143 16.59 22.68 -10.30
N ILE A 144 17.74 22.13 -10.68
CA ILE A 144 18.60 22.68 -11.74
C ILE A 144 18.77 21.65 -12.83
N TRP A 145 18.99 22.12 -14.05
CA TRP A 145 19.32 21.25 -15.17
C TRP A 145 20.38 21.89 -16.05
N TYR A 146 21.18 21.05 -16.69
CA TYR A 146 22.23 21.45 -17.62
C TYR A 146 22.45 20.33 -18.64
N ILE A 147 23.09 20.69 -19.77
CA ILE A 147 23.50 19.72 -20.78
C ILE A 147 24.98 19.40 -20.51
N ASP A 148 25.28 18.12 -20.36
CA ASP A 148 26.63 17.58 -20.22
C ASP A 148 26.87 16.64 -21.40
N GLU A 149 27.72 17.06 -22.33
CA GLU A 149 27.98 16.38 -23.62
C GLU A 149 26.68 16.09 -24.41
N ASP A 150 26.22 14.83 -24.42
CA ASP A 150 25.02 14.35 -25.08
C ASP A 150 23.88 14.00 -24.10
N GLN A 151 24.00 14.44 -22.84
CA GLN A 151 23.06 14.12 -21.78
C GLN A 151 22.42 15.36 -21.18
N LEU A 152 21.12 15.30 -20.96
CA LEU A 152 20.43 16.26 -20.10
C LEU A 152 20.51 15.77 -18.67
N VAL A 153 21.17 16.54 -17.81
CA VAL A 153 21.28 16.26 -16.38
C VAL A 153 20.28 17.13 -15.64
N VAL A 154 19.41 16.51 -14.85
CA VAL A 154 18.45 17.17 -13.97
C VAL A 154 18.81 16.79 -12.53
N ASN A 155 19.26 17.76 -11.74
CA ASN A 155 19.51 17.60 -10.31
C ASN A 155 18.34 18.20 -9.53
N MET A 156 17.72 17.39 -8.68
CA MET A 156 16.58 17.74 -7.85
C MET A 156 16.94 17.58 -6.38
N LYS A 157 16.69 18.61 -5.57
CA LYS A 157 16.88 18.53 -4.12
C LYS A 157 15.64 17.98 -3.43
N LYS A 158 15.80 16.95 -2.60
CA LYS A 158 14.69 16.33 -1.84
C LYS A 158 14.25 17.21 -0.68
N VAL A 159 12.96 17.20 -0.39
CA VAL A 159 12.43 17.74 0.87
C VAL A 159 12.85 16.86 2.05
N ASP A 160 12.85 15.54 1.87
CA ASP A 160 13.30 14.56 2.85
C ASP A 160 14.58 13.87 2.36
N GLY A 161 15.71 14.28 2.91
CA GLY A 161 17.03 13.74 2.56
C GLY A 161 17.35 12.38 3.17
N GLU A 162 16.54 11.88 4.11
CA GLU A 162 16.78 10.59 4.77
C GLU A 162 16.16 9.43 3.98
N LEU A 163 15.10 9.69 3.21
CA LEU A 163 14.45 8.68 2.41
C LEU A 163 15.27 8.38 1.16
N LYS A 164 15.76 7.14 1.04
CA LYS A 164 16.45 6.69 -0.16
C LYS A 164 15.46 6.39 -1.27
N TRP A 165 15.68 6.99 -2.44
CA TRP A 165 14.91 6.81 -3.66
C TRP A 165 15.55 5.70 -4.50
N PRO A 166 14.81 4.61 -4.75
CA PRO A 166 15.33 3.54 -5.60
C PRO A 166 15.40 3.93 -7.08
N ASP A 167 14.45 4.75 -7.53
CA ASP A 167 14.32 5.23 -8.92
C ASP A 167 13.46 6.50 -8.96
N VAL A 168 13.45 7.20 -10.10
CA VAL A 168 12.57 8.34 -10.39
C VAL A 168 11.16 7.92 -10.77
N VAL A 169 11.01 6.72 -11.36
CA VAL A 169 9.72 6.14 -11.75
C VAL A 169 9.25 5.12 -10.73
N GLU A 170 7.94 4.98 -10.61
CA GLU A 170 7.29 3.96 -9.77
C GLU A 170 7.18 2.60 -10.48
N SER A 171 8.31 2.05 -10.91
CA SER A 171 8.36 0.65 -11.34
C SER A 171 8.08 -0.29 -10.16
N TRP A 172 7.72 -1.55 -10.45
CA TRP A 172 7.53 -2.57 -9.41
C TRP A 172 8.78 -2.70 -8.51
N GLU A 173 9.96 -2.74 -9.13
CA GLU A 173 11.25 -2.88 -8.46
C GLU A 173 11.55 -1.65 -7.60
N SER A 174 11.25 -0.45 -8.10
CA SER A 174 11.41 0.80 -7.34
C SER A 174 10.46 0.87 -6.15
N LEU A 175 9.18 0.59 -6.37
CA LEU A 175 8.16 0.61 -5.32
C LEU A 175 8.47 -0.41 -4.23
N THR A 176 8.76 -1.66 -4.58
CA THR A 176 9.07 -2.71 -3.60
C THR A 176 10.32 -2.38 -2.77
N ALA A 177 11.39 -1.90 -3.41
CA ALA A 177 12.61 -1.48 -2.72
C ALA A 177 12.38 -0.31 -1.76
N GLY A 178 11.60 0.69 -2.18
CA GLY A 178 11.38 1.91 -1.41
C GLY A 178 10.33 1.75 -0.31
N MET A 179 9.26 0.98 -0.57
CA MET A 179 8.18 0.75 0.40
C MET A 179 8.63 0.03 1.67
N MET A 180 9.66 -0.80 1.61
CA MET A 180 10.25 -1.42 2.80
C MET A 180 10.74 -0.39 3.84
N GLN A 181 11.24 0.75 3.38
CA GLN A 181 11.69 1.84 4.26
C GLN A 181 10.50 2.60 4.87
N LEU A 182 9.43 2.77 4.09
CA LEU A 182 8.24 3.52 4.48
C LEU A 182 7.35 2.75 5.48
N LEU A 183 7.17 1.44 5.26
CA LEU A 183 6.31 0.61 6.11
C LEU A 183 6.90 0.39 7.51
N LYS A 184 8.23 0.50 7.69
CA LYS A 184 8.92 0.29 8.98
C LYS A 184 8.55 -1.04 9.66
N GLY A 185 8.30 -2.08 8.85
CA GLY A 185 7.90 -3.41 9.32
C GLY A 185 6.40 -3.59 9.60
N ALA A 186 5.57 -2.57 9.39
CA ALA A 186 4.12 -2.69 9.46
C ALA A 186 3.60 -3.71 8.43
N SER A 187 2.62 -4.50 8.84
CA SER A 187 1.96 -5.51 8.00
C SER A 187 0.91 -4.89 7.09
N ILE A 188 0.54 -5.60 6.03
CA ILE A 188 -0.50 -5.18 5.07
C ILE A 188 -1.65 -6.19 5.13
N TYR A 189 -2.89 -5.71 5.09
CA TYR A 189 -4.12 -6.49 4.99
C TYR A 189 -4.80 -6.17 3.67
N VAL A 190 -5.02 -7.20 2.85
CA VAL A 190 -5.75 -7.10 1.58
C VAL A 190 -7.19 -7.53 1.84
N VAL A 191 -8.12 -6.60 1.66
CA VAL A 191 -9.56 -6.78 1.91
C VAL A 191 -10.35 -6.47 0.65
N GLY A 192 -11.55 -7.03 0.53
CA GLY A 192 -12.41 -6.80 -0.63
C GLY A 192 -13.40 -7.94 -0.83
N ASP A 193 -14.33 -7.77 -1.76
CA ASP A 193 -15.46 -8.71 -1.94
C ASP A 193 -15.04 -10.09 -2.44
N SER A 194 -13.89 -10.23 -3.09
CA SER A 194 -13.42 -11.51 -3.64
C SER A 194 -12.23 -12.06 -2.87
N THR A 195 -12.42 -13.22 -2.24
CA THR A 195 -11.35 -13.96 -1.57
C THR A 195 -10.20 -14.26 -2.54
N GLU A 196 -10.50 -14.71 -3.77
CA GLU A 196 -9.48 -15.07 -4.77
C GLU A 196 -8.59 -13.88 -5.13
N ILE A 197 -9.20 -12.70 -5.37
CA ILE A 197 -8.45 -11.49 -5.71
C ILE A 197 -7.53 -11.11 -4.54
N ASN A 198 -8.06 -11.11 -3.32
CA ASN A 198 -7.30 -10.78 -2.12
C ASN A 198 -6.08 -11.69 -1.98
N GLN A 199 -6.24 -13.00 -2.19
CA GLN A 199 -5.17 -14.00 -2.10
C GLN A 199 -4.09 -13.79 -3.16
N LYS A 200 -4.47 -13.56 -4.42
CA LYS A 200 -3.51 -13.35 -5.51
C LYS A 200 -2.69 -12.08 -5.31
N VAL A 201 -3.34 -10.97 -4.97
CA VAL A 201 -2.67 -9.69 -4.69
C VAL A 201 -1.77 -9.81 -3.45
N CYS A 202 -2.24 -10.49 -2.40
CA CYS A 202 -1.46 -10.75 -1.19
C CYS A 202 -0.14 -11.46 -1.49
N ARG A 203 -0.16 -12.52 -2.31
CA ARG A 203 1.05 -13.28 -2.70
C ARG A 203 2.04 -12.41 -3.46
N GLU A 204 1.58 -11.63 -4.43
CA GLU A 204 2.45 -10.72 -5.20
C GLU A 204 3.09 -9.65 -4.29
N LEU A 205 2.30 -9.03 -3.41
CA LEU A 205 2.80 -8.06 -2.43
C LEU A 205 3.83 -8.69 -1.48
N ALA A 206 3.56 -9.89 -0.96
CA ALA A 206 4.46 -10.58 -0.04
C ALA A 206 5.80 -10.90 -0.71
N VAL A 207 5.77 -11.42 -1.94
CA VAL A 207 6.97 -11.72 -2.73
C VAL A 207 7.76 -10.44 -3.01
N GLY A 208 7.09 -9.37 -3.46
CA GLY A 208 7.74 -8.10 -3.76
C GLY A 208 8.42 -7.46 -2.55
N LEU A 209 7.74 -7.46 -1.39
CA LEU A 209 8.25 -6.84 -0.16
C LEU A 209 9.19 -7.75 0.65
N GLY A 210 9.32 -9.03 0.29
CA GLY A 210 9.99 -10.03 1.11
C GLY A 210 9.29 -10.28 2.45
N TYR A 211 7.97 -10.13 2.48
CA TYR A 211 7.10 -10.34 3.66
C TYR A 211 6.53 -11.75 3.67
N SER A 212 6.02 -12.20 4.82
CA SER A 212 5.36 -13.51 4.91
C SER A 212 3.90 -13.41 4.42
N PRO A 213 3.50 -14.17 3.39
CA PRO A 213 2.09 -14.24 2.97
C PRO A 213 1.30 -15.08 3.96
N LEU A 214 0.15 -14.58 4.40
CA LEU A 214 -0.78 -15.28 5.28
C LEU A 214 -2.18 -15.17 4.69
N ASP A 215 -2.91 -16.28 4.72
CA ASP A 215 -4.23 -16.39 4.11
C ASP A 215 -5.22 -16.85 5.16
N SER A 216 -6.19 -16.00 5.49
CA SER A 216 -7.16 -16.34 6.53
C SER A 216 -8.01 -17.54 6.15
N MET A 217 -8.30 -17.76 4.86
CA MET A 217 -9.02 -18.94 4.38
C MET A 217 -8.21 -20.21 4.64
N GLU A 218 -6.96 -20.25 4.17
CA GLU A 218 -6.09 -21.41 4.35
C GLU A 218 -5.87 -21.72 5.85
N LEU A 219 -5.75 -20.69 6.69
CA LEU A 219 -5.62 -20.86 8.14
C LEU A 219 -6.90 -21.45 8.74
N LEU A 220 -8.07 -20.90 8.41
CA LEU A 220 -9.35 -21.36 8.93
C LEU A 220 -9.63 -22.81 8.53
N GLU A 221 -9.45 -23.17 7.27
CA GLU A 221 -9.66 -24.55 6.80
C GLU A 221 -8.66 -25.52 7.43
N SER A 222 -7.41 -25.07 7.62
CA SER A 222 -6.38 -25.86 8.29
C SER A 222 -6.68 -26.12 9.77
N PHE A 223 -7.22 -25.14 10.50
CA PHE A 223 -7.57 -25.28 11.92
C PHE A 223 -8.89 -26.03 12.14
N SER A 224 -9.91 -25.74 11.33
CA SER A 224 -11.24 -26.34 11.46
C SER A 224 -11.36 -27.74 10.83
N LYS A 225 -10.43 -28.11 9.93
CA LYS A 225 -10.46 -29.38 9.16
C LYS A 225 -11.71 -29.53 8.30
N GLN A 226 -12.35 -28.43 7.92
CA GLN A 226 -13.46 -28.36 6.97
C GLN A 226 -13.26 -27.19 6.00
N THR A 227 -13.93 -27.23 4.85
CA THR A 227 -13.90 -26.11 3.91
C THR A 227 -14.80 -24.98 4.39
N ILE A 228 -14.52 -23.75 3.95
CA ILE A 228 -15.36 -22.60 4.27
C ILE A 228 -16.80 -22.82 3.79
N ASP A 229 -17.00 -23.37 2.59
CA ASP A 229 -18.34 -23.64 2.05
C ASP A 229 -19.13 -24.63 2.91
N SER A 230 -18.48 -25.69 3.38
CA SER A 230 -19.08 -26.67 4.29
C SER A 230 -19.47 -26.02 5.62
N TRP A 231 -18.60 -25.16 6.15
CA TRP A 231 -18.84 -24.47 7.41
C TRP A 231 -20.02 -23.49 7.29
N ILE A 232 -20.09 -22.72 6.20
CA ILE A 232 -21.21 -21.82 5.94
C ILE A 232 -22.54 -22.59 5.90
N LEU A 233 -22.58 -23.76 5.27
CA LEU A 233 -23.79 -24.58 5.21
C LEU A 233 -24.20 -25.14 6.58
N ALA A 234 -23.24 -25.46 7.44
CA ALA A 234 -23.50 -26.06 8.75
C ALA A 234 -23.85 -25.05 9.84
N GLU A 235 -23.15 -23.92 9.89
CA GLU A 235 -23.21 -22.97 11.02
C GLU A 235 -23.53 -21.52 10.59
N GLY A 236 -23.56 -21.25 9.29
CA GLY A 236 -23.84 -19.93 8.74
C GLY A 236 -22.63 -19.01 8.63
N VAL A 237 -22.83 -17.91 7.88
CA VAL A 237 -21.79 -16.93 7.56
C VAL A 237 -21.26 -16.15 8.76
N ASP A 238 -22.08 -16.02 9.81
CA ASP A 238 -21.69 -15.29 11.03
C ASP A 238 -20.63 -16.08 11.82
N SER A 239 -20.78 -17.40 11.93
CA SER A 239 -19.81 -18.26 12.61
C SER A 239 -18.42 -18.18 11.96
N VAL A 240 -18.38 -18.22 10.61
CA VAL A 240 -17.14 -18.07 9.84
C VAL A 240 -16.50 -16.70 10.06
N ALA A 241 -17.29 -15.63 10.07
CA ALA A 241 -16.77 -14.28 10.29
C ALA A 241 -16.20 -14.09 11.71
N GLU A 242 -16.80 -14.70 12.74
CA GLU A 242 -16.26 -14.69 14.11
C GLU A 242 -14.94 -15.47 14.20
N ALA A 243 -14.88 -16.62 13.53
CA ALA A 243 -13.67 -17.42 13.48
C ALA A 243 -12.54 -16.66 12.76
N GLU A 244 -12.82 -16.03 11.62
CA GLU A 244 -11.85 -15.19 10.92
C GLU A 244 -11.40 -14.03 11.82
N SER A 245 -12.31 -13.40 12.55
CA SER A 245 -11.97 -12.32 13.48
C SER A 245 -10.97 -12.77 14.55
N SER A 246 -11.11 -14.00 15.05
CA SER A 246 -10.19 -14.61 16.01
C SER A 246 -8.81 -14.90 15.39
N VAL A 247 -8.76 -15.31 14.11
CA VAL A 247 -7.50 -15.44 13.37
C VAL A 247 -6.84 -14.08 13.21
N LEU A 248 -7.58 -13.05 12.79
CA LEU A 248 -7.06 -11.69 12.61
C LEU A 248 -6.54 -11.08 13.92
N GLU A 249 -7.16 -11.40 15.06
CA GLU A 249 -6.65 -11.04 16.38
C GLU A 249 -5.25 -11.61 16.61
N SER A 250 -5.06 -12.91 16.37
CA SER A 250 -3.76 -13.55 16.49
C SER A 250 -2.73 -12.93 15.55
N LEU A 251 -3.12 -12.67 14.30
CA LEU A 251 -2.26 -12.08 13.27
C LEU A 251 -1.90 -10.62 13.54
N SER A 252 -2.69 -9.87 14.30
CA SER A 252 -2.45 -8.45 14.58
C SER A 252 -1.13 -8.14 15.30
N SER A 253 -0.55 -9.14 15.96
CA SER A 253 0.75 -9.03 16.63
C SER A 253 1.94 -9.32 15.71
N HIS A 254 1.69 -9.86 14.50
CA HIS A 254 2.74 -10.21 13.56
C HIS A 254 3.20 -8.97 12.79
N VAL A 255 4.51 -8.92 12.53
CA VAL A 255 5.15 -7.86 11.74
C VAL A 255 5.66 -8.43 10.43
N ARG A 256 5.75 -7.57 9.40
CA ARG A 256 6.23 -7.96 8.07
C ARG A 256 5.43 -9.11 7.44
N THR A 257 4.10 -9.05 7.59
CA THR A 257 3.18 -9.98 6.93
C THR A 257 2.32 -9.26 5.92
N VAL A 258 1.87 -9.99 4.89
CA VAL A 258 0.76 -9.57 4.04
C VAL A 258 -0.36 -10.59 4.26
N VAL A 259 -1.53 -10.13 4.67
CA VAL A 259 -2.66 -10.98 5.06
C VAL A 259 -3.79 -10.79 4.06
N SER A 260 -4.25 -11.87 3.40
CA SER A 260 -5.49 -11.84 2.62
C SER A 260 -6.66 -12.26 3.50
N THR A 261 -7.76 -11.49 3.44
CA THR A 261 -9.01 -11.83 4.12
C THR A 261 -10.01 -12.53 3.20
N LEU A 262 -10.95 -13.25 3.81
CA LEU A 262 -12.17 -13.70 3.15
C LEU A 262 -12.94 -12.50 2.62
N GLY A 263 -13.60 -12.70 1.48
CA GLY A 263 -14.42 -11.70 0.83
C GLY A 263 -15.90 -11.77 1.15
N GLY A 264 -16.63 -10.76 0.68
CA GLY A 264 -18.08 -10.68 0.75
C GLY A 264 -18.64 -10.71 2.18
N LYS A 265 -19.81 -11.34 2.34
CA LYS A 265 -20.59 -11.30 3.59
C LYS A 265 -20.12 -12.25 4.70
N HIS A 266 -19.30 -13.24 4.37
CA HIS A 266 -18.74 -14.19 5.34
C HIS A 266 -17.36 -13.78 5.85
N GLY A 267 -16.72 -12.79 5.22
CA GLY A 267 -15.48 -12.21 5.73
C GLY A 267 -15.71 -11.22 6.88
N ALA A 268 -14.86 -11.27 7.89
CA ALA A 268 -14.81 -10.32 9.00
C ALA A 268 -14.55 -8.89 8.52
N ALA A 269 -13.71 -8.70 7.50
CA ALA A 269 -13.40 -7.37 6.97
C ALA A 269 -14.63 -6.67 6.35
N GLY A 270 -15.63 -7.41 5.88
CA GLY A 270 -16.90 -6.85 5.42
C GLY A 270 -17.76 -6.23 6.53
N ARG A 271 -17.44 -6.51 7.81
CA ARG A 271 -18.25 -6.12 8.98
C ARG A 271 -17.57 -5.02 9.78
N ALA A 272 -18.24 -3.87 9.91
CA ALA A 272 -17.64 -2.68 10.52
C ALA A 272 -17.18 -2.88 11.98
N ASP A 273 -17.84 -3.75 12.74
CA ASP A 273 -17.53 -4.06 14.14
C ASP A 273 -16.29 -4.97 14.33
N LYS A 274 -15.75 -5.56 13.26
CA LYS A 274 -14.61 -6.49 13.31
C LYS A 274 -13.25 -5.88 12.92
N TRP A 275 -13.20 -4.56 12.74
CA TRP A 275 -12.01 -3.85 12.23
C TRP A 275 -10.89 -3.60 13.23
N ARG A 276 -11.19 -3.79 14.53
CA ARG A 276 -10.26 -3.48 15.62
C ARG A 276 -8.85 -4.02 15.39
N HIS A 277 -8.72 -5.26 14.92
CA HIS A 277 -7.42 -5.91 14.70
C HIS A 277 -6.83 -5.59 13.32
N LEU A 278 -7.63 -5.24 12.32
CA LEU A 278 -7.15 -4.83 10.98
C LEU A 278 -6.39 -3.51 11.03
N TYR A 279 -6.74 -2.61 11.98
CA TYR A 279 -6.02 -1.35 12.18
C TYR A 279 -4.57 -1.50 12.66
N SER A 280 -4.14 -2.71 13.05
CA SER A 280 -2.75 -3.02 13.39
C SER A 280 -1.78 -2.86 12.20
N GLY A 281 -2.28 -3.02 10.96
CA GLY A 281 -1.51 -2.87 9.73
C GLY A 281 -2.14 -1.89 8.77
N PHE A 282 -1.53 -1.76 7.60
CA PHE A 282 -2.08 -1.01 6.49
C PHE A 282 -3.12 -1.85 5.74
N THR A 283 -4.27 -1.28 5.45
CA THR A 283 -5.40 -1.98 4.83
C THR A 283 -5.62 -1.47 3.42
N VAL A 284 -5.59 -2.39 2.46
CA VAL A 284 -5.82 -2.14 1.03
C VAL A 284 -7.16 -2.76 0.66
N TRP A 285 -8.13 -1.92 0.30
CA TRP A 285 -9.39 -2.40 -0.24
C TRP A 285 -9.29 -2.55 -1.76
N VAL A 286 -9.29 -3.81 -2.22
CA VAL A 286 -9.30 -4.15 -3.63
C VAL A 286 -10.76 -4.36 -4.06
N SER A 287 -11.24 -3.51 -4.97
CA SER A 287 -12.65 -3.45 -5.35
C SER A 287 -12.80 -3.39 -6.87
N GLN A 288 -13.72 -4.20 -7.39
CA GLN A 288 -14.08 -4.14 -8.80
C GLN A 288 -14.95 -2.91 -9.08
N THR A 289 -14.79 -2.33 -10.27
CA THR A 289 -15.60 -1.19 -10.74
C THR A 289 -16.09 -1.44 -12.16
N GLU A 290 -17.28 -0.90 -12.45
CA GLU A 290 -17.84 -0.84 -13.80
C GLU A 290 -17.48 0.46 -14.53
N ALA A 291 -16.79 1.39 -13.86
CA ALA A 291 -16.35 2.65 -14.45
C ALA A 291 -15.46 2.37 -15.67
N THR A 292 -15.67 3.17 -16.72
CA THR A 292 -14.92 3.06 -17.99
C THR A 292 -13.67 3.94 -18.03
N ASP A 293 -13.57 4.88 -17.09
CA ASP A 293 -12.49 5.86 -17.01
C ASP A 293 -12.05 6.07 -15.55
N GLU A 294 -10.84 6.60 -15.40
CA GLU A 294 -10.19 6.78 -14.10
C GLU A 294 -10.92 7.77 -13.19
N GLU A 295 -11.48 8.86 -13.74
CA GLU A 295 -12.14 9.89 -12.93
C GLU A 295 -13.46 9.38 -12.36
N SER A 296 -14.23 8.62 -13.14
CA SER A 296 -15.42 7.91 -12.67
C SER A 296 -15.08 6.90 -11.56
N ALA A 297 -13.98 6.14 -11.71
CA ALA A 297 -13.53 5.19 -10.69
C ALA A 297 -13.08 5.89 -9.39
N LYS A 298 -12.43 7.07 -9.49
CA LYS A 298 -12.08 7.94 -8.35
C LYS A 298 -13.30 8.36 -7.58
N GLU A 299 -14.30 8.88 -8.29
CA GLU A 299 -15.52 9.37 -7.69
C GLU A 299 -16.31 8.25 -7.00
N GLU A 300 -16.35 7.06 -7.62
CA GLU A 300 -16.95 5.88 -7.01
C GLU A 300 -16.21 5.45 -5.73
N ALA A 301 -14.87 5.43 -5.74
CA ALA A 301 -14.08 5.12 -4.54
C ALA A 301 -14.32 6.13 -3.41
N ARG A 302 -14.38 7.43 -3.75
CA ARG A 302 -14.68 8.52 -2.81
C ARG A 302 -16.06 8.36 -2.19
N ARG A 303 -17.08 8.10 -3.02
CA ARG A 303 -18.46 7.87 -2.57
C ARG A 303 -18.55 6.67 -1.63
N ASN A 304 -17.97 5.53 -2.02
CA ASN A 304 -17.95 4.31 -1.20
C ASN A 304 -17.27 4.52 0.18
N LYS A 305 -16.23 5.35 0.23
CA LYS A 305 -15.56 5.74 1.48
C LYS A 305 -16.41 6.63 2.38
N GLN A 306 -17.25 7.47 1.79
CA GLN A 306 -18.10 8.42 2.51
C GLN A 306 -19.39 7.80 3.02
N GLU A 307 -20.02 6.95 2.22
CA GLU A 307 -21.28 6.28 2.58
C GLU A 307 -21.08 5.32 3.75
N ARG A 308 -19.90 4.69 3.88
CA ARG A 308 -19.52 3.79 4.97
C ARG A 308 -20.52 2.65 5.23
N GLU A 309 -21.20 2.20 4.18
CA GLU A 309 -22.22 1.15 4.26
C GLU A 309 -21.60 -0.24 4.49
N ILE A 310 -20.37 -0.45 4.01
CA ILE A 310 -19.65 -1.73 4.11
C ILE A 310 -18.37 -1.55 4.93
N GLY A 311 -17.99 -2.58 5.69
CA GLY A 311 -16.80 -2.53 6.55
C GLY A 311 -15.53 -2.07 5.83
N TYR A 312 -15.36 -2.44 4.54
CA TYR A 312 -14.20 -2.04 3.72
C TYR A 312 -13.99 -0.52 3.59
N SER A 313 -15.01 0.30 3.84
CA SER A 313 -14.86 1.75 3.91
C SER A 313 -13.85 2.18 4.97
N ASN A 314 -13.53 1.34 5.96
CA ASN A 314 -12.52 1.61 6.98
C ASN A 314 -11.07 1.41 6.51
N ALA A 315 -10.85 0.88 5.29
CA ALA A 315 -9.49 0.64 4.78
C ALA A 315 -8.65 1.94 4.69
N ASP A 316 -7.33 1.84 4.69
CA ASP A 316 -6.46 3.00 4.57
C ASP A 316 -6.41 3.51 3.11
N VAL A 317 -6.44 2.58 2.14
CA VAL A 317 -6.45 2.90 0.70
C VAL A 317 -7.44 2.03 -0.08
N VAL A 318 -7.81 2.48 -1.28
CA VAL A 318 -8.70 1.74 -2.19
C VAL A 318 -8.03 1.61 -3.55
N VAL A 319 -8.04 0.41 -4.11
CA VAL A 319 -7.58 0.12 -5.47
C VAL A 319 -8.78 -0.38 -6.26
N LYS A 320 -9.12 0.35 -7.32
CA LYS A 320 -10.21 -0.03 -8.22
C LYS A 320 -9.63 -0.77 -9.42
N LEU A 321 -10.27 -1.87 -9.77
CA LEU A 321 -9.91 -2.67 -10.95
C LEU A 321 -11.10 -2.89 -11.86
N GLN A 322 -10.88 -2.77 -13.16
CA GLN A 322 -11.89 -3.02 -14.17
C GLN A 322 -11.73 -4.44 -14.73
N GLY A 323 -12.62 -5.33 -14.28
CA GLY A 323 -12.53 -6.76 -14.57
C GLY A 323 -11.35 -7.44 -13.87
N TRP A 324 -11.46 -8.76 -13.68
CA TRP A 324 -10.42 -9.55 -13.03
C TRP A 324 -9.84 -10.61 -13.97
N ASP A 325 -8.52 -10.66 -14.01
CA ASP A 325 -7.76 -11.78 -14.53
C ASP A 325 -6.54 -12.02 -13.62
N PRO A 326 -6.22 -13.27 -13.25
CA PRO A 326 -5.11 -13.55 -12.35
C PRO A 326 -3.74 -13.02 -12.81
N THR A 327 -3.53 -12.78 -14.11
CA THR A 327 -2.27 -12.19 -14.61
C THR A 327 -2.12 -10.71 -14.22
N HIS A 328 -3.22 -10.03 -13.87
CA HIS A 328 -3.22 -8.65 -13.41
C HIS A 328 -2.82 -8.50 -11.93
N ALA A 329 -2.62 -9.59 -11.20
CA ALA A 329 -2.31 -9.54 -9.77
C ALA A 329 -1.10 -8.64 -9.45
N LYS A 330 -0.03 -8.72 -10.26
CA LYS A 330 1.16 -7.87 -10.09
C LYS A 330 0.85 -6.39 -10.31
N SER A 331 0.03 -6.04 -11.31
CA SER A 331 -0.38 -4.65 -11.57
C SER A 331 -1.24 -4.10 -10.44
N VAL A 332 -2.17 -4.89 -9.90
CA VAL A 332 -2.98 -4.50 -8.74
C VAL A 332 -2.13 -4.36 -7.48
N ALA A 333 -1.14 -5.25 -7.29
CA ALA A 333 -0.18 -5.14 -6.20
C ALA A 333 0.69 -3.87 -6.33
N GLN A 334 1.17 -3.54 -7.53
CA GLN A 334 1.92 -2.31 -7.79
C GLN A 334 1.08 -1.08 -7.47
N ALA A 335 -0.18 -1.09 -7.91
CA ALA A 335 -1.12 -0.02 -7.59
C ALA A 335 -1.37 0.12 -6.08
N SER A 336 -1.45 -1.01 -5.37
CA SER A 336 -1.59 -1.03 -3.92
C SER A 336 -0.38 -0.39 -3.22
N LEU A 337 0.84 -0.70 -3.67
CA LEU A 337 2.07 -0.11 -3.13
C LEU A 337 2.13 1.39 -3.38
N SER A 338 1.79 1.84 -4.60
CA SER A 338 1.75 3.27 -4.91
C SER A 338 0.73 4.01 -4.03
N ALA A 339 -0.48 3.45 -3.85
CA ALA A 339 -1.50 4.05 -2.99
C ALA A 339 -1.01 4.18 -1.54
N LEU A 340 -0.42 3.11 -1.00
CA LEU A 340 0.15 3.09 0.34
C LEU A 340 1.33 4.07 0.48
N LYS A 341 2.16 4.20 -0.55
CA LYS A 341 3.26 5.17 -0.61
C LYS A 341 2.71 6.59 -0.44
N GLN A 342 1.71 6.97 -1.23
CA GLN A 342 1.09 8.30 -1.18
C GLN A 342 0.48 8.58 0.20
N LEU A 343 -0.22 7.60 0.78
CA LEU A 343 -0.73 7.68 2.14
C LEU A 343 0.39 7.96 3.16
N ILE A 344 1.48 7.18 3.15
CA ILE A 344 2.55 7.30 4.14
C ILE A 344 3.32 8.61 3.97
N ILE A 345 3.51 9.08 2.74
CA ILE A 345 4.16 10.38 2.48
C ILE A 345 3.32 11.52 3.04
N SER A 346 1.99 11.43 2.92
CA SER A 346 1.10 12.46 3.45
C SER A 346 0.96 12.45 4.98
N ASP A 347 1.09 11.31 5.66
CA ASP A 347 1.19 11.18 7.12
C ASP A 347 2.38 10.30 7.49
N LYS A 348 3.58 10.91 7.54
CA LYS A 348 4.84 10.23 7.89
C LYS A 348 4.82 9.60 9.29
N GLY A 349 3.90 10.02 10.16
CA GLY A 349 3.72 9.47 11.50
C GLY A 349 2.86 8.20 11.54
N LEU A 350 2.12 7.90 10.47
CA LEU A 350 1.14 6.82 10.44
C LEU A 350 1.72 5.41 10.73
N PRO A 351 2.85 4.99 10.14
CA PRO A 351 3.47 3.70 10.51
C PRO A 351 3.78 3.61 12.02
N GLY A 352 4.24 4.72 12.61
CA GLY A 352 4.53 4.80 14.05
C GLY A 352 3.28 4.72 14.92
N LYS A 353 2.17 5.35 14.49
CA LYS A 353 0.86 5.25 15.16
C LYS A 353 0.33 3.81 15.12
N LYS A 354 0.38 3.13 13.97
CA LYS A 354 -0.04 1.72 13.86
C LYS A 354 0.82 0.80 14.74
N SER A 355 2.14 1.01 14.76
CA SER A 355 3.05 0.29 15.69
C SER A 355 2.71 0.54 17.16
N LEU A 356 2.35 1.76 17.56
CA LEU A 356 1.88 2.06 18.91
C LEU A 356 0.56 1.34 19.23
N TYR A 357 -0.38 1.33 18.29
CA TYR A 357 -1.67 0.65 18.44
C TYR A 357 -1.50 -0.86 18.71
N ILE A 358 -0.58 -1.52 17.99
CA ILE A 358 -0.20 -2.92 18.25
C ILE A 358 0.33 -3.09 19.68
N ARG A 359 1.28 -2.23 20.10
CA ARG A 359 1.90 -2.32 21.43
C ARG A 359 0.92 -2.13 22.58
N LEU A 360 -0.19 -1.41 22.34
CA LEU A 360 -1.26 -1.23 23.31
C LEU A 360 -2.34 -2.32 23.24
N GLY A 361 -2.16 -3.33 22.37
CA GLY A 361 -3.05 -4.49 22.30
C GLY A 361 -4.29 -4.27 21.43
N CYS A 362 -4.23 -3.38 20.44
CA CYS A 362 -5.32 -3.13 19.49
C CYS A 362 -6.69 -2.90 20.18
N ARG A 363 -6.78 -1.94 21.12
CA ARG A 363 -7.92 -1.81 22.04
C ARG A 363 -9.24 -1.34 21.41
N GLY A 364 -9.24 -0.95 20.13
CA GLY A 364 -10.42 -0.41 19.45
C GLY A 364 -10.58 1.10 19.56
N ASP A 365 -9.56 1.81 20.06
CA ASP A 365 -9.48 3.27 20.12
C ASP A 365 -8.85 3.91 18.87
N TRP A 366 -8.61 3.13 17.81
CA TRP A 366 -8.14 3.65 16.54
C TRP A 366 -9.18 4.59 15.90
N PRO A 367 -8.79 5.72 15.27
CA PRO A 367 -7.42 6.23 15.08
C PRO A 367 -6.89 7.09 16.25
N ASN A 368 -7.73 7.40 17.24
CA ASN A 368 -7.40 8.29 18.36
C ASN A 368 -6.95 7.50 19.59
N ILE A 369 -5.72 6.96 19.51
CA ILE A 369 -5.12 6.13 20.55
C ILE A 369 -5.14 6.86 21.90
N LYS A 370 -5.81 6.27 22.88
CA LYS A 370 -5.96 6.82 24.23
C LYS A 370 -4.73 6.51 25.09
N PRO A 371 -4.47 7.27 26.17
CA PRO A 371 -3.35 6.98 27.06
C PRO A 371 -3.37 5.55 27.65
N PRO A 372 -2.20 5.04 28.08
CA PRO A 372 -2.13 3.81 28.86
C PRO A 372 -3.00 3.92 30.13
N GLY A 373 -3.76 2.86 30.44
CA GLY A 373 -4.68 2.85 31.59
C GLY A 373 -6.10 3.35 31.29
N TRP A 374 -6.36 3.89 30.09
CA TRP A 374 -7.74 4.11 29.63
C TRP A 374 -8.43 2.77 29.34
N ASP A 375 -9.62 2.58 29.90
CA ASP A 375 -10.46 1.41 29.71
C ASP A 375 -11.58 1.72 28.69
N PRO A 376 -11.66 1.00 27.56
CA PRO A 376 -12.72 1.18 26.57
C PRO A 376 -14.15 1.02 27.13
N SER A 377 -14.30 0.27 28.23
CA SER A 377 -15.60 0.02 28.87
C SER A 377 -16.03 1.11 29.85
N SER A 378 -15.12 2.03 30.20
CA SER A 378 -15.37 3.13 31.15
C SER A 378 -16.05 4.35 30.51
N ASP A 379 -16.13 4.41 29.18
CA ASP A 379 -16.73 5.51 28.44
C ASP A 379 -18.25 5.31 28.28
N THR A 380 -18.98 5.33 29.41
CA THR A 380 -20.42 5.58 29.39
C THR A 380 -20.61 7.06 29.07
N GLY A 381 -20.97 7.38 27.84
CA GLY A 381 -21.11 8.75 27.32
C GLY A 381 -22.00 9.67 28.15
N ALA A 382 -21.43 10.25 29.20
CA ALA A 382 -21.98 11.35 29.97
C ALA A 382 -21.07 12.55 29.74
N HIS A 383 -21.34 13.30 28.67
CA HIS A 383 -20.85 14.66 28.59
C HIS A 383 -21.64 15.51 29.62
N PRO A 384 -20.98 16.25 30.52
CA PRO A 384 -21.67 17.28 31.28
C PRO A 384 -22.10 18.38 30.32
N SER A 385 -23.41 18.63 30.28
CA SER A 385 -24.00 19.83 29.69
C SER A 385 -23.40 21.05 30.40
N PHE A 386 -22.58 21.82 29.69
CA PHE A 386 -22.25 23.17 30.11
C PHE A 386 -23.22 24.12 29.42
N SER A 387 -24.01 24.79 30.26
CA SER A 387 -24.93 25.88 29.94
C SER A 387 -24.23 27.10 29.35
#